data_AF-A0A2P6N324-F1
#
_entry.id   AF-A0A2P6N324-F1
#
_cell.length_a   1.000
_cell.length_b   1.000
_cell.length_c   1.000
_cell.angle_alpha   90.00
_cell.angle_beta   90.00
_cell.angle_gamma   90.00
#
_symmetry.space_group_name_H-M   'P 1'
#
loop_
_entity.id
_entity.type
_entity.pdbx_description
1 polymer ?
#
loop_
_entity_poly.entity_id
_entity_poly.type
_entity_poly.pdbx_seq_one_letter_code
_entity_poly.pdbx_strand_id
1 'polypeptide(L)'
;MVSRSTITRALFLVTLLAFLIINLQWISPPPESPNVPPQEVLPDEDFSYTAVMKPARPDLKDLIMVAGHAIYLGDLSLQPPQRDDGWILESFQRNGQVEVLLNHIQAGMKLAESSKESLLIFSGGETRVFGGAMSEAQSYYWLAHKLYSDRKPGTENFRPFERATTEEHAGDSYENLLFSICRFREVTGSYPRNITVVGFEFKRERFEKIHRYALRFPMERFNYVGIDPLHKPIAGETVNSFNPYVKDLYGCHGTLREKRESRNPFRQYHGYEKSCSEIARLIRYCPKTADTLYSLPLPWDKMQKT
;
A
#
# COMPACT_ATOMS: atom_id res chain seq x y z
N MET A 1 32.99 56.08 -55.83
CA MET A 1 33.39 54.87 -55.08
C MET A 1 32.81 54.96 -53.68
N VAL A 2 31.75 54.20 -53.38
CA VAL A 2 31.22 54.11 -52.01
C VAL A 2 32.16 53.21 -51.21
N SER A 3 32.70 53.72 -50.10
CA SER A 3 33.62 53.01 -49.22
C SER A 3 32.98 51.70 -48.71
N ARG A 4 33.78 50.62 -48.64
CA ARG A 4 33.38 49.34 -48.01
C ARG A 4 32.79 49.55 -46.61
N SER A 5 33.22 50.59 -45.88
CA SER A 5 32.69 50.92 -44.54
C SER A 5 31.25 51.45 -44.56
N THR A 6 30.84 52.14 -45.62
CA THR A 6 29.47 52.66 -45.78
C THR A 6 28.49 51.51 -46.07
N ILE A 7 28.93 50.52 -46.85
CA ILE A 7 28.14 49.31 -47.15
C ILE A 7 27.97 48.45 -45.89
N THR A 8 29.02 48.28 -45.08
CA THR A 8 28.91 47.49 -43.83
C THR A 8 28.02 48.16 -42.80
N ARG A 9 28.08 49.49 -42.65
CA ARG A 9 27.17 50.23 -41.76
C ARG A 9 25.71 50.15 -42.22
N ALA A 10 25.46 50.22 -43.52
CA ALA A 10 24.12 50.06 -44.07
C ALA A 10 23.58 48.65 -43.83
N LEU A 11 24.40 47.61 -44.06
CA LEU A 11 24.00 46.22 -43.80
C LEU A 11 23.67 45.99 -42.31
N PHE A 12 24.46 46.56 -41.40
CA PHE A 12 24.26 46.44 -39.96
C PHE A 12 22.98 47.15 -39.49
N LEU A 13 22.66 48.32 -40.07
CA LEU A 13 21.40 49.01 -39.79
C LEU A 13 20.18 48.21 -40.28
N VAL A 14 20.29 47.59 -41.46
CA VAL A 14 19.22 46.75 -42.03
C VAL A 14 18.99 45.50 -41.17
N THR A 15 20.04 44.84 -40.69
CA THR A 15 19.89 43.66 -39.81
C THR A 15 19.32 44.05 -38.45
N LEU A 16 19.70 45.19 -37.89
CA LEU A 16 19.19 45.66 -36.60
C LEU A 16 17.72 46.08 -36.70
N LEU A 17 17.30 46.71 -37.81
CA LEU A 17 15.89 47.00 -38.09
C LEU A 17 15.07 45.72 -38.29
N ALA A 18 15.60 44.73 -39.03
CA ALA A 18 14.94 43.45 -39.20
C ALA A 18 14.75 42.73 -37.85
N PHE A 19 15.76 42.77 -36.99
CA PHE A 19 15.68 42.17 -35.65
C PHE A 19 14.66 42.88 -34.75
N LEU A 20 14.57 44.21 -34.84
CA LEU A 20 13.58 45.00 -34.10
C LEU A 20 12.15 44.68 -34.56
N ILE A 21 11.92 44.56 -35.88
CA ILE A 21 10.60 44.22 -36.44
C ILE A 21 10.17 42.81 -36.01
N ILE A 22 11.10 41.84 -36.06
CA ILE A 22 10.82 40.46 -35.62
C ILE A 22 10.46 40.45 -34.12
N ASN A 23 11.21 41.16 -33.27
CA ASN A 23 10.90 41.20 -31.84
C ASN A 23 9.59 41.95 -31.53
N LEU A 24 9.25 43.00 -32.27
CA LEU A 24 7.96 43.70 -32.11
C LEU A 24 6.77 42.82 -32.50
N GLN A 25 6.91 41.92 -33.47
CA GLN A 25 5.87 40.94 -33.82
C GLN A 25 5.61 39.93 -32.69
N TRP A 26 6.58 39.68 -31.81
CA TRP A 26 6.43 38.79 -30.64
C TRP A 26 5.91 39.49 -29.39
N ILE A 27 5.72 40.82 -29.40
CA ILE A 27 5.15 41.60 -28.30
C ILE A 27 3.62 41.78 -28.45
N SER A 28 3.05 41.33 -29.58
CA SER A 28 1.60 41.31 -29.71
C SER A 28 1.03 40.28 -28.73
N PRO A 29 0.07 40.64 -27.85
CA PRO A 29 -0.59 39.67 -27.00
C PRO A 29 -1.21 38.59 -27.90
N PRO A 30 -1.22 37.32 -27.46
CA PRO A 30 -1.90 36.27 -28.21
C PRO A 30 -3.35 36.69 -28.46
N PRO A 31 -3.94 36.35 -29.62
CA PRO A 31 -5.35 36.62 -29.86
C PRO A 31 -6.17 36.06 -28.69
N GLU A 32 -7.10 36.86 -28.17
CA GLU A 32 -8.02 36.42 -27.12
C GLU A 32 -8.62 35.08 -27.54
N SER A 33 -8.47 34.07 -26.67
CA SER A 33 -9.13 32.79 -26.87
C SER A 33 -10.62 33.05 -27.10
N PRO A 34 -11.27 32.42 -28.09
CA PRO A 34 -12.69 32.59 -28.29
C PRO A 34 -13.41 32.30 -26.97
N ASN A 35 -14.34 33.19 -26.59
CA ASN A 35 -15.20 33.02 -25.42
C ASN A 35 -15.90 31.66 -25.52
N VAL A 36 -15.33 30.64 -24.88
CA VAL A 36 -16.00 29.36 -24.69
C VAL A 36 -17.14 29.68 -23.72
N PRO A 37 -18.41 29.46 -24.10
CA PRO A 37 -19.51 29.58 -23.16
C PRO A 37 -19.18 28.72 -21.95
N PRO A 38 -19.54 29.12 -20.71
CA PRO A 38 -19.38 28.25 -19.56
C PRO A 38 -19.98 26.90 -19.93
N GLN A 39 -19.16 25.86 -20.01
CA GLN A 39 -19.71 24.52 -20.13
C GLN A 39 -20.64 24.39 -18.94
N GLU A 40 -21.90 24.03 -19.19
CA GLU A 40 -22.77 23.51 -18.14
C GLU A 40 -22.00 22.34 -17.53
N VAL A 41 -21.38 22.60 -16.38
CA VAL A 41 -20.84 21.56 -15.53
C VAL A 41 -22.08 20.77 -15.16
N LEU A 42 -22.26 19.63 -15.83
CA LEU A 42 -23.22 18.63 -15.41
C LEU A 42 -23.03 18.51 -13.90
N PRO A 43 -24.10 18.60 -13.09
CA PRO A 43 -23.96 18.46 -11.65
C PRO A 43 -23.11 17.21 -11.40
N ASP A 44 -22.15 17.30 -10.47
CA ASP A 44 -21.41 16.15 -9.95
C ASP A 44 -22.47 15.17 -9.41
N GLU A 45 -23.02 14.35 -10.29
CA GLU A 45 -23.64 13.12 -9.87
C GLU A 45 -22.51 12.37 -9.22
N ASP A 46 -22.62 12.21 -7.89
CA ASP A 46 -21.76 11.42 -7.05
C ASP A 46 -21.78 9.98 -7.56
N PHE A 47 -21.10 9.76 -8.68
CA PHE A 47 -21.02 8.49 -9.36
C PHE A 47 -20.06 7.63 -8.55
N SER A 48 -20.62 7.09 -7.49
CA SER A 48 -19.98 6.13 -6.62
C SER A 48 -19.73 4.85 -7.43
N TYR A 49 -18.58 4.80 -8.10
CA TYR A 49 -18.10 3.62 -8.84
C TYR A 49 -18.15 2.32 -8.01
N THR A 50 -18.15 2.42 -6.68
CA THR A 50 -18.23 1.28 -5.76
C THR A 50 -19.62 0.68 -5.67
N ALA A 51 -20.68 1.46 -5.92
CA ALA A 51 -22.05 0.97 -5.97
C ALA A 51 -22.34 0.16 -7.25
N VAL A 52 -21.53 0.32 -8.30
CA VAL A 52 -21.74 -0.28 -9.62
C VAL A 52 -21.09 -1.65 -9.76
N MET A 53 -20.00 -1.92 -9.03
CA MET A 53 -19.26 -3.19 -9.15
C MET A 53 -19.80 -4.24 -8.17
N LYS A 54 -20.33 -5.35 -8.72
CA LYS A 54 -20.71 -6.51 -7.90
C LYS A 54 -19.47 -7.07 -7.20
N PRO A 55 -19.54 -7.39 -5.89
CA PRO A 55 -18.41 -7.98 -5.19
C PRO A 55 -18.03 -9.32 -5.83
N ALA A 56 -16.74 -9.55 -6.00
CA ALA A 56 -16.23 -10.76 -6.64
C ALA A 56 -16.48 -12.01 -5.77
N ARG A 57 -16.38 -11.86 -4.44
CA ARG A 57 -16.42 -12.96 -3.46
C ARG A 57 -17.23 -12.63 -2.19
N PRO A 58 -18.56 -12.39 -2.30
CA PRO A 58 -19.41 -12.08 -1.15
C PRO A 58 -19.58 -13.25 -0.18
N ASP A 59 -19.18 -14.46 -0.57
CA ASP A 59 -19.16 -15.66 0.25
C ASP A 59 -18.08 -15.64 1.34
N LEU A 60 -17.04 -14.82 1.16
CA LEU A 60 -15.91 -14.73 2.08
C LEU A 60 -16.21 -13.73 3.20
N LYS A 61 -15.95 -14.16 4.43
CA LYS A 61 -16.29 -13.46 5.66
C LYS A 61 -15.08 -13.18 6.53
N ASP A 62 -14.00 -13.95 6.42
CA ASP A 62 -12.85 -13.85 7.32
C ASP A 62 -11.59 -13.38 6.57
N LEU A 63 -10.89 -12.39 7.12
CA LEU A 63 -9.62 -11.90 6.58
C LEU A 63 -8.46 -12.68 7.19
N ILE A 64 -7.59 -13.24 6.35
CA ILE A 64 -6.25 -13.70 6.73
C ILE A 64 -5.25 -12.74 6.09
N MET A 65 -4.53 -11.98 6.91
CA MET A 65 -3.52 -11.02 6.44
C MET A 65 -2.12 -11.57 6.71
N VAL A 66 -1.28 -11.63 5.68
CA VAL A 66 0.16 -11.91 5.82
C VAL A 66 0.91 -10.59 5.62
N ALA A 67 1.60 -10.12 6.66
CA ALA A 67 2.32 -8.84 6.60
C ALA A 67 3.66 -8.98 5.84
N GLY A 68 3.85 -8.14 4.83
CA GLY A 68 5.06 -8.03 4.04
C GLY A 68 6.18 -7.34 4.82
N HIS A 69 7.40 -7.85 4.66
CA HIS A 69 8.60 -7.31 5.31
C HIS A 69 9.85 -7.25 4.40
N ALA A 70 9.78 -7.81 3.21
CA ALA A 70 10.86 -7.90 2.22
C ALA A 70 10.27 -8.22 0.85
N ILE A 71 11.09 -8.14 -0.19
CA ILE A 71 10.67 -8.46 -1.57
C ILE A 71 11.41 -9.72 -2.01
N TYR A 72 10.68 -10.76 -2.40
CA TYR A 72 11.26 -11.93 -3.09
C TYR A 72 11.44 -11.61 -4.57
N LEU A 73 12.66 -11.73 -5.08
CA LEU A 73 13.00 -11.39 -6.47
C LEU A 73 12.49 -12.42 -7.48
N GLY A 74 12.10 -13.62 -7.04
CA GLY A 74 11.68 -14.68 -7.94
C GLY A 74 12.77 -15.06 -8.92
N ASP A 75 12.35 -15.33 -10.15
CA ASP A 75 13.22 -15.80 -11.23
C ASP A 75 14.24 -14.73 -11.68
N LEU A 76 14.08 -13.45 -11.28
CA LEU A 76 15.09 -12.41 -11.52
C LEU A 76 16.40 -12.66 -10.78
N SER A 77 16.36 -13.35 -9.63
CA SER A 77 17.56 -13.67 -8.85
C SER A 77 18.24 -14.98 -9.29
N LEU A 78 17.50 -15.86 -9.95
CA LEU A 78 17.86 -17.28 -10.18
C LEU A 78 18.21 -18.07 -8.90
N GLN A 79 17.91 -17.51 -7.71
CA GLN A 79 18.19 -18.15 -6.43
C GLN A 79 16.90 -18.79 -5.86
N PRO A 80 17.03 -19.93 -5.16
CA PRO A 80 15.92 -20.51 -4.43
C PRO A 80 15.48 -19.58 -3.29
N PRO A 81 14.20 -19.61 -2.91
CA PRO A 81 13.67 -18.66 -1.93
C PRO A 81 14.22 -18.85 -0.52
N GLN A 82 14.98 -19.92 -0.23
CA GLN A 82 15.66 -20.14 1.05
C GLN A 82 16.96 -19.35 1.20
N ARG A 83 17.47 -18.73 0.12
CA ARG A 83 18.72 -17.96 0.13
C ARG A 83 18.43 -16.47 0.18
N ASP A 84 19.14 -15.75 1.06
CA ASP A 84 19.09 -14.29 1.18
C ASP A 84 19.26 -13.55 -0.15
N ASP A 85 20.12 -14.06 -1.04
CA ASP A 85 20.40 -13.45 -2.35
C ASP A 85 19.19 -13.47 -3.29
N GLY A 86 18.17 -14.28 -2.98
CA GLY A 86 16.88 -14.27 -3.67
C GLY A 86 15.94 -13.15 -3.23
N TRP A 87 16.35 -12.30 -2.28
CA TRP A 87 15.48 -11.33 -1.63
C TRP A 87 16.14 -9.95 -1.54
N ILE A 88 15.30 -8.92 -1.58
CA ILE A 88 15.69 -7.57 -1.17
C ILE A 88 15.41 -7.45 0.33
N LEU A 89 16.50 -7.53 1.11
CA LEU A 89 16.51 -7.53 2.57
C LEU A 89 17.19 -6.28 3.11
N GLU A 90 16.73 -5.79 4.26
CA GLU A 90 17.51 -4.86 5.09
C GLU A 90 18.70 -5.59 5.69
N SER A 91 19.73 -4.84 6.09
CA SER A 91 20.96 -5.40 6.67
C SER A 91 20.69 -6.31 7.87
N PHE A 92 19.77 -5.94 8.76
CA PHE A 92 19.38 -6.73 9.94
C PHE A 92 18.49 -7.95 9.63
N GLN A 93 17.99 -8.06 8.39
CA GLN A 93 17.17 -9.19 7.93
C GLN A 93 18.01 -10.33 7.37
N ARG A 94 19.25 -10.05 6.96
CA ARG A 94 20.17 -11.06 6.46
C ARG A 94 20.51 -12.12 7.52
N ASN A 95 20.90 -13.31 7.05
CA ASN A 95 21.34 -14.47 7.81
C ASN A 95 20.27 -14.99 8.78
N GLY A 96 19.06 -15.25 8.27
CA GLY A 96 18.06 -16.06 8.98
C GLY A 96 16.63 -15.55 9.02
N GLN A 97 16.29 -14.36 8.49
CA GLN A 97 14.87 -13.97 8.41
C GLN A 97 14.12 -14.61 7.25
N VAL A 98 14.81 -14.97 6.16
CA VAL A 98 14.17 -15.53 4.96
C VAL A 98 13.33 -16.76 5.26
N GLU A 99 13.83 -17.68 6.09
CA GLU A 99 13.07 -18.86 6.52
C GLU A 99 11.78 -18.47 7.26
N VAL A 100 11.84 -17.43 8.08
CA VAL A 100 10.67 -16.93 8.82
C VAL A 100 9.63 -16.32 7.87
N LEU A 101 10.07 -15.55 6.87
CA LEU A 101 9.19 -14.97 5.85
C LEU A 101 8.51 -16.08 5.01
N LEU A 102 9.24 -17.14 4.68
CA LEU A 102 8.68 -18.33 4.04
C LEU A 102 7.62 -19.00 4.91
N ASN A 103 7.90 -19.15 6.20
CA ASN A 103 6.95 -19.73 7.16
C ASN A 103 5.70 -18.86 7.32
N HIS A 104 5.81 -17.52 7.24
CA HIS A 104 4.65 -16.62 7.23
C HIS A 104 3.74 -16.89 6.01
N ILE A 105 4.34 -16.98 4.82
CA ILE A 105 3.61 -17.26 3.58
C ILE A 105 2.91 -18.63 3.68
N GLN A 106 3.63 -19.67 4.09
CA GLN A 106 3.08 -21.02 4.22
C GLN A 106 1.99 -21.11 5.29
N ALA A 107 2.13 -20.42 6.42
CA ALA A 107 1.10 -20.37 7.46
C ALA A 107 -0.17 -19.68 6.95
N GLY A 108 -0.05 -18.56 6.22
CA GLY A 108 -1.18 -17.90 5.57
C GLY A 108 -1.92 -18.83 4.60
N MET A 109 -1.18 -19.55 3.75
CA MET A 109 -1.76 -20.56 2.85
C MET A 109 -2.50 -21.67 3.61
N LYS A 110 -1.89 -22.22 4.67
CA LYS A 110 -2.49 -23.29 5.48
C LYS A 110 -3.76 -22.85 6.21
N LEU A 111 -3.80 -21.61 6.69
CA LEU A 111 -5.01 -21.02 7.29
C LEU A 111 -6.11 -20.84 6.25
N ALA A 112 -5.75 -20.40 5.04
CA ALA A 112 -6.69 -20.27 3.93
C ALA A 112 -7.22 -21.63 3.46
N GLU A 113 -6.38 -22.67 3.51
CA GLU A 113 -6.76 -24.09 3.30
C GLU A 113 -7.81 -24.56 4.29
N SER A 114 -7.62 -24.22 5.55
CA SER A 114 -8.46 -24.69 6.65
C SER A 114 -9.81 -23.96 6.78
N SER A 115 -9.97 -22.80 6.15
CA SER A 115 -11.21 -22.00 6.19
C SER A 115 -11.71 -21.66 4.79
N LYS A 116 -12.88 -22.18 4.42
CA LYS A 116 -13.49 -21.95 3.10
C LYS A 116 -14.09 -20.54 2.93
N GLU A 117 -14.42 -19.88 4.05
CA GLU A 117 -14.97 -18.52 4.09
C GLU A 117 -13.88 -17.45 4.21
N SER A 118 -12.59 -17.79 4.12
CA SER A 118 -11.51 -16.81 4.29
C SER A 118 -11.00 -16.21 2.98
N LEU A 119 -10.53 -14.97 3.03
CA LEU A 119 -9.75 -14.32 1.98
C LEU A 119 -8.32 -14.10 2.49
N LEU A 120 -7.34 -14.67 1.79
CA LEU A 120 -5.92 -14.46 2.05
C LEU A 120 -5.45 -13.18 1.38
N ILE A 121 -4.91 -12.23 2.15
CA ILE A 121 -4.36 -10.98 1.64
C ILE A 121 -2.89 -10.90 2.06
N PHE A 122 -2.00 -10.86 1.07
CA PHE A 122 -0.62 -10.43 1.30
C PHE A 122 -0.59 -8.91 1.27
N SER A 123 -0.06 -8.26 2.31
CA SER A 123 -0.09 -6.80 2.44
C SER A 123 1.30 -6.21 2.57
N GLY A 124 1.56 -5.13 1.86
CA GLY A 124 2.84 -4.42 1.87
C GLY A 124 3.15 -3.81 0.50
N GLY A 125 3.48 -2.52 0.49
CA GLY A 125 3.65 -1.78 -0.76
C GLY A 125 5.04 -1.85 -1.39
N GLU A 126 5.27 -0.98 -2.37
CA GLU A 126 6.54 -0.79 -3.07
C GLU A 126 7.52 0.00 -2.18
N THR A 127 7.91 -0.59 -1.04
CA THR A 127 8.62 0.14 0.04
C THR A 127 10.11 0.38 -0.23
N ARG A 128 10.68 -0.19 -1.30
CA ARG A 128 12.13 -0.23 -1.55
C ARG A 128 12.48 0.16 -2.98
N VAL A 129 13.37 1.15 -3.13
CA VAL A 129 13.86 1.63 -4.43
C VAL A 129 14.42 0.49 -5.30
N PHE A 130 15.22 -0.41 -4.72
CA PHE A 130 15.81 -1.53 -5.45
C PHE A 130 14.81 -2.62 -5.84
N GLY A 131 13.57 -2.57 -5.32
CA GLY A 131 12.48 -3.47 -5.72
C GLY A 131 11.84 -3.10 -7.05
N GLY A 132 12.10 -1.90 -7.57
CA GLY A 132 11.35 -1.39 -8.71
C GLY A 132 9.85 -1.35 -8.41
N ALA A 133 9.03 -1.63 -9.43
CA ALA A 133 7.57 -1.66 -9.30
C ALA A 133 7.02 -2.91 -8.59
N MET A 134 7.86 -3.69 -7.90
CA MET A 134 7.42 -4.88 -7.17
C MET A 134 7.09 -4.51 -5.72
N SER A 135 5.84 -4.73 -5.33
CA SER A 135 5.42 -4.61 -3.94
C SER A 135 5.82 -5.84 -3.11
N GLU A 136 5.96 -5.67 -1.80
CA GLU A 136 6.16 -6.80 -0.88
C GLU A 136 5.03 -7.82 -1.03
N ALA A 137 3.78 -7.35 -1.12
CA ALA A 137 2.58 -8.16 -1.31
C ALA A 137 2.61 -8.99 -2.60
N GLN A 138 2.94 -8.39 -3.75
CA GLN A 138 3.07 -9.11 -5.01
C GLN A 138 4.10 -10.22 -4.90
N SER A 139 5.28 -9.90 -4.38
CA SER A 139 6.36 -10.88 -4.28
C SER A 139 5.97 -12.09 -3.42
N TYR A 140 5.19 -11.87 -2.36
CA TYR A 140 4.69 -12.95 -1.50
C TYR A 140 3.60 -13.75 -2.18
N TYR A 141 2.67 -13.10 -2.89
CA TYR A 141 1.62 -13.76 -3.66
C TYR A 141 2.22 -14.71 -4.72
N TRP A 142 3.20 -14.24 -5.49
CA TRP A 142 3.86 -15.04 -6.52
C TRP A 142 4.65 -16.20 -5.92
N LEU A 143 5.37 -15.96 -4.82
CA LEU A 143 6.07 -17.03 -4.12
C LEU A 143 5.11 -18.07 -3.55
N ALA A 144 4.00 -17.65 -2.95
CA ALA A 144 2.95 -18.56 -2.48
C ALA A 144 2.42 -19.43 -3.62
N HIS A 145 2.15 -18.82 -4.77
CA HIS A 145 1.68 -19.52 -5.97
C HIS A 145 2.69 -20.56 -6.46
N LYS A 146 3.98 -20.20 -6.53
CA LYS A 146 5.06 -21.13 -6.89
C LYS A 146 5.16 -22.29 -5.90
N LEU A 147 5.22 -21.98 -4.60
CA LEU A 147 5.27 -22.99 -3.53
C LEU A 147 4.07 -23.93 -3.52
N TYR A 148 2.89 -23.45 -3.94
CA TYR A 148 1.70 -24.28 -4.09
C TYR A 148 1.79 -25.20 -5.30
N SER A 149 2.16 -24.66 -6.46
CA SER A 149 2.30 -25.42 -7.71
C SER A 149 3.35 -26.52 -7.63
N ASP A 150 4.40 -26.30 -6.83
CA ASP A 150 5.46 -27.30 -6.60
C ASP A 150 5.03 -28.43 -5.64
N ARG A 151 3.87 -28.32 -4.96
CA ARG A 151 3.34 -29.41 -4.13
C ARG A 151 2.90 -30.55 -5.04
N LYS A 152 3.16 -31.80 -4.62
CA LYS A 152 2.61 -32.97 -5.31
C LYS A 152 1.08 -32.83 -5.39
N PRO A 153 0.44 -33.15 -6.53
CA PRO A 153 -1.02 -33.09 -6.64
C PRO A 153 -1.65 -33.92 -5.51
N GLY A 154 -2.27 -33.25 -4.56
CA GLY A 154 -3.10 -33.89 -3.54
C GLY A 154 -4.46 -34.25 -4.12
N THR A 155 -5.19 -35.13 -3.43
CA THR A 155 -6.57 -35.53 -3.77
C THR A 155 -7.60 -34.43 -3.49
N GLU A 156 -7.19 -33.25 -3.00
CA GLU A 156 -8.09 -32.15 -2.69
C GLU A 156 -8.06 -31.06 -3.78
N ASN A 157 -9.25 -30.72 -4.30
CA ASN A 157 -9.50 -29.59 -5.21
C ASN A 157 -9.42 -28.24 -4.48
N PHE A 158 -8.45 -28.06 -3.58
CA PHE A 158 -8.24 -26.76 -2.97
C PHE A 158 -7.61 -25.79 -3.97
N ARG A 159 -8.07 -24.54 -3.99
CA ARG A 159 -7.54 -23.48 -4.87
C ARG A 159 -7.37 -22.20 -4.07
N PRO A 160 -6.26 -22.05 -3.31
CA PRO A 160 -6.07 -20.91 -2.41
C PRO A 160 -6.16 -19.59 -3.17
N PHE A 161 -5.65 -19.58 -4.39
CA PHE A 161 -5.49 -18.37 -5.21
C PHE A 161 -6.79 -17.86 -5.82
N GLU A 162 -7.87 -18.64 -5.82
CA GLU A 162 -9.22 -18.11 -6.10
C GLU A 162 -9.74 -17.26 -4.94
N ARG A 163 -9.12 -17.39 -3.75
CA ARG A 163 -9.41 -16.66 -2.50
C ARG A 163 -8.15 -16.03 -1.92
N ALA A 164 -7.24 -15.59 -2.79
CA ALA A 164 -6.08 -14.82 -2.38
C ALA A 164 -5.94 -13.55 -3.23
N THR A 165 -5.44 -12.47 -2.65
CA THR A 165 -5.13 -11.22 -3.35
C THR A 165 -3.99 -10.45 -2.67
N THR A 166 -3.66 -9.30 -3.22
CA THR A 166 -2.63 -8.38 -2.73
C THR A 166 -3.25 -7.08 -2.22
N GLU A 167 -2.60 -6.48 -1.22
CA GLU A 167 -2.76 -5.10 -0.76
C GLU A 167 -1.38 -4.45 -0.89
N GLU A 168 -1.23 -3.47 -1.77
CA GLU A 168 0.07 -3.03 -2.29
C GLU A 168 0.46 -1.60 -1.92
N HIS A 169 -0.20 -1.02 -0.93
CA HIS A 169 0.02 0.38 -0.57
C HIS A 169 0.53 0.58 0.85
N ALA A 170 0.47 -0.43 1.72
CA ALA A 170 0.91 -0.27 3.10
C ALA A 170 2.43 0.00 3.21
N GLY A 171 2.79 1.15 3.81
CA GLY A 171 4.17 1.51 4.16
C GLY A 171 4.55 1.09 5.58
N ASP A 172 3.58 0.80 6.45
CA ASP A 172 3.83 0.34 7.82
C ASP A 172 2.83 -0.70 8.32
N SER A 173 3.03 -1.18 9.55
CA SER A 173 2.20 -2.21 10.17
C SER A 173 0.76 -1.77 10.49
N TYR A 174 0.51 -0.48 10.70
CA TYR A 174 -0.83 0.04 10.91
C TYR A 174 -1.60 0.03 9.58
N GLU A 175 -0.97 0.54 8.51
CA GLU A 175 -1.51 0.51 7.15
C GLU A 175 -1.69 -0.90 6.64
N ASN A 176 -0.80 -1.85 6.97
CA ASN A 176 -0.99 -3.26 6.61
C ASN A 176 -2.38 -3.74 7.06
N LEU A 177 -2.72 -3.48 8.32
CA LEU A 177 -4.01 -3.89 8.89
C LEU A 177 -5.19 -3.09 8.29
N LEU A 178 -5.11 -1.76 8.30
CA LEU A 178 -6.20 -0.89 7.83
C LEU A 178 -6.49 -1.10 6.34
N PHE A 179 -5.45 -1.15 5.51
CA PHE A 179 -5.60 -1.32 4.07
C PHE A 179 -6.02 -2.74 3.71
N SER A 180 -5.60 -3.77 4.46
CA SER A 180 -6.13 -5.13 4.26
C SER A 180 -7.62 -5.23 4.58
N ILE A 181 -8.11 -4.50 5.59
CA ILE A 181 -9.55 -4.38 5.86
C ILE A 181 -10.28 -3.72 4.68
N CYS A 182 -9.70 -2.67 4.11
CA CYS A 182 -10.25 -1.99 2.93
C CYS A 182 -10.27 -2.92 1.71
N ARG A 183 -9.14 -3.59 1.44
CA ARG A 183 -8.98 -4.54 0.34
C ARG A 183 -9.95 -5.71 0.46
N PHE A 184 -10.19 -6.19 1.67
CA PHE A 184 -11.22 -7.20 1.94
C PHE A 184 -12.61 -6.70 1.51
N ARG A 185 -12.97 -5.46 1.85
CA ARG A 185 -14.27 -4.87 1.45
C ARG A 185 -14.38 -4.69 -0.06
N GLU A 186 -13.31 -4.34 -0.76
CA GLU A 186 -13.30 -4.26 -2.22
C GLU A 186 -13.63 -5.61 -2.88
N VAL A 187 -13.07 -6.69 -2.36
CA VAL A 187 -13.22 -8.03 -2.93
C VAL A 187 -14.57 -8.66 -2.56
N THR A 188 -15.04 -8.47 -1.33
CA THR A 188 -16.19 -9.19 -0.75
C THR A 188 -17.46 -8.35 -0.68
N GLY A 189 -17.35 -7.02 -0.76
CA GLY A 189 -18.49 -6.11 -0.57
C GLY A 189 -18.88 -5.88 0.89
N SER A 190 -18.23 -6.53 1.85
CA SER A 190 -18.49 -6.39 3.29
C SER A 190 -17.19 -6.26 4.08
N TYR A 191 -17.25 -5.74 5.31
CA TYR A 191 -16.09 -5.73 6.21
C TYR A 191 -15.89 -7.10 6.87
N PRO A 192 -14.66 -7.47 7.26
CA PRO A 192 -14.38 -8.81 7.77
C PRO A 192 -15.09 -9.11 9.09
N ARG A 193 -15.64 -10.32 9.18
CA ARG A 193 -16.16 -10.95 10.40
C ARG A 193 -15.03 -11.29 11.35
N ASN A 194 -13.97 -11.95 10.90
CA ASN A 194 -12.78 -12.18 11.73
C ASN A 194 -11.54 -11.68 11.00
N ILE A 195 -10.51 -11.29 11.76
CA ILE A 195 -9.19 -10.96 11.24
C ILE A 195 -8.18 -11.89 11.88
N THR A 196 -7.39 -12.58 11.07
CA THR A 196 -6.22 -13.33 11.49
C THR A 196 -4.98 -12.73 10.83
N VAL A 197 -4.06 -12.21 11.64
CA VAL A 197 -2.79 -11.68 11.16
C VAL A 197 -1.71 -12.75 11.28
N VAL A 198 -0.90 -12.91 10.23
CA VAL A 198 0.32 -13.72 10.22
C VAL A 198 1.51 -12.79 10.09
N GLY A 199 2.48 -12.91 11.01
CA GLY A 199 3.66 -12.08 11.00
C GLY A 199 4.66 -12.48 12.08
N PHE A 200 5.62 -11.61 12.36
CA PHE A 200 6.59 -11.83 13.44
C PHE A 200 5.92 -11.84 14.82
N GLU A 201 6.27 -12.79 15.69
CA GLU A 201 5.70 -12.92 17.03
C GLU A 201 6.04 -11.70 17.90
N PHE A 202 7.26 -11.17 17.80
CA PHE A 202 7.62 -9.93 18.50
C PHE A 202 6.74 -8.71 18.15
N LYS A 203 5.98 -8.75 17.05
CA LYS A 203 5.03 -7.68 16.65
C LYS A 203 3.62 -7.89 17.17
N ARG A 204 3.30 -9.05 17.77
CA ARG A 204 1.95 -9.41 18.24
C ARG A 204 1.34 -8.32 19.08
N GLU A 205 2.04 -7.88 20.12
CA GLU A 205 1.51 -6.89 21.05
C GLU A 205 1.16 -5.58 20.36
N ARG A 206 1.97 -5.14 19.38
CA ARG A 206 1.66 -3.92 18.62
C ARG A 206 0.37 -4.08 17.81
N PHE A 207 0.16 -5.23 17.17
CA PHE A 207 -1.08 -5.47 16.42
C PHE A 207 -2.30 -5.58 17.35
N GLU A 208 -2.22 -6.39 18.41
CA GLU A 208 -3.35 -6.67 19.31
C GLU A 208 -3.68 -5.50 20.23
N LYS A 209 -2.68 -4.85 20.83
CA LYS A 209 -2.88 -3.82 21.86
C LYS A 209 -2.94 -2.41 21.28
N ILE A 210 -2.36 -2.17 20.10
CA ILE A 210 -2.28 -0.83 19.52
C ILE A 210 -3.08 -0.73 18.21
N HIS A 211 -2.69 -1.43 17.14
CA HIS A 211 -3.33 -1.23 15.83
C HIS A 211 -4.80 -1.64 15.82
N ARG A 212 -5.11 -2.84 16.34
CA ARG A 212 -6.49 -3.30 16.53
C ARG A 212 -7.28 -2.35 17.43
N TYR A 213 -6.66 -1.87 18.52
CA TYR A 213 -7.29 -0.93 19.44
C TYR A 213 -7.62 0.41 18.75
N ALA A 214 -6.68 0.98 18.00
CA ALA A 214 -6.85 2.22 17.25
C ALA A 214 -7.99 2.14 16.21
N LEU A 215 -8.15 0.96 15.62
CA LEU A 215 -9.26 0.63 14.70
C LEU A 215 -10.55 0.24 15.43
N ARG A 216 -10.55 0.08 16.76
CA ARG A 216 -11.66 -0.45 17.55
C ARG A 216 -12.21 -1.79 17.04
N PHE A 217 -11.35 -2.60 16.41
CA PHE A 217 -11.76 -3.94 15.99
C PHE A 217 -11.86 -4.85 17.23
N PRO A 218 -12.94 -5.62 17.41
CA PRO A 218 -13.15 -6.38 18.66
C PRO A 218 -12.11 -7.48 18.84
N MET A 219 -11.64 -7.65 20.09
CA MET A 219 -10.58 -8.60 20.43
C MET A 219 -11.01 -10.04 20.18
N GLU A 220 -12.29 -10.36 20.42
CA GLU A 220 -12.88 -11.70 20.28
C GLU A 220 -12.91 -12.17 18.82
N ARG A 221 -12.76 -11.24 17.85
CA ARG A 221 -12.74 -11.51 16.41
C ARG A 221 -11.35 -11.27 15.80
N PHE A 222 -10.33 -11.04 16.63
CA PHE A 222 -8.97 -10.73 16.20
C PHE A 222 -7.99 -11.80 16.68
N ASN A 223 -7.34 -12.47 15.74
CA ASN A 223 -6.36 -13.52 15.99
C ASN A 223 -4.99 -13.11 15.44
N TYR A 224 -3.92 -13.61 16.05
CA TYR A 224 -2.57 -13.38 15.59
C TYR A 224 -1.75 -14.67 15.64
N VAL A 225 -1.15 -15.02 14.51
CA VAL A 225 -0.23 -16.16 14.33
C VAL A 225 1.16 -15.59 14.16
N GLY A 226 1.92 -15.59 15.25
CA GLY A 226 3.29 -15.12 15.26
C GLY A 226 4.28 -16.23 15.02
N ILE A 227 5.28 -15.94 14.19
CA ILE A 227 6.38 -16.83 13.85
C ILE A 227 7.65 -16.02 13.87
N ASP A 228 8.57 -16.37 14.77
CA ASP A 228 9.85 -15.69 14.94
C ASP A 228 11.02 -16.64 14.61
N PRO A 229 12.20 -16.08 14.27
CA PRO A 229 13.42 -16.87 14.27
C PRO A 229 13.74 -17.29 15.71
N LEU A 230 14.36 -18.47 15.88
CA LEU A 230 14.63 -19.04 17.21
C LEU A 230 15.43 -18.13 18.17
N HIS A 231 16.15 -17.11 17.67
CA HIS A 231 17.02 -16.24 18.49
C HIS A 231 17.19 -14.81 17.94
N LYS A 232 16.28 -13.85 18.24
CA LYS A 232 16.53 -12.42 17.96
C LYS A 232 16.13 -11.45 19.09
N PRO A 233 16.87 -10.34 19.27
CA PRO A 233 16.60 -9.37 20.33
C PRO A 233 15.36 -8.51 20.02
N ILE A 234 14.35 -8.64 20.89
CA ILE A 234 13.05 -7.95 20.87
C ILE A 234 13.19 -6.44 21.13
N ALA A 235 14.31 -5.98 21.70
CA ALA A 235 14.50 -4.60 22.16
C ALA A 235 14.29 -3.54 21.06
N GLY A 236 14.69 -3.82 19.83
CA GLY A 236 14.52 -2.88 18.70
C GLY A 236 13.06 -2.61 18.36
N GLU A 237 12.18 -3.61 18.53
CA GLU A 237 10.74 -3.45 18.31
C GLU A 237 10.11 -2.54 19.36
N THR A 238 10.42 -2.78 20.64
CA THR A 238 9.86 -2.01 21.76
C THR A 238 10.20 -0.53 21.62
N VAL A 239 11.48 -0.22 21.38
CA VAL A 239 11.98 1.16 21.34
C VAL A 239 11.57 1.87 20.06
N ASN A 240 11.76 1.26 18.90
CA ASN A 240 11.64 1.96 17.62
C ASN A 240 10.23 1.91 17.02
N SER A 241 9.32 1.13 17.61
CA SER A 241 7.98 0.99 17.04
C SER A 241 6.87 0.87 18.06
N PHE A 242 6.91 -0.09 19.01
CA PHE A 242 5.82 -0.24 19.99
C PHE A 242 5.58 1.05 20.79
N ASN A 243 6.63 1.57 21.46
CA ASN A 243 6.53 2.79 22.25
C ASN A 243 6.13 4.04 21.43
N PRO A 244 6.67 4.25 20.20
CA PRO A 244 6.16 5.29 19.31
C PRO A 244 4.67 5.17 19.02
N TYR A 245 4.16 3.98 18.68
CA TYR A 245 2.75 3.78 18.36
C TYR A 245 1.83 3.92 19.59
N VAL A 246 2.32 3.66 20.81
CA VAL A 246 1.57 3.99 22.04
C VAL A 246 1.29 5.49 22.15
N LYS A 247 2.21 6.34 21.66
CA LYS A 247 2.09 7.79 21.70
C LYS A 247 1.35 8.37 20.49
N ASP A 248 1.34 7.64 19.37
CA ASP A 248 0.74 8.04 18.11
C ASP A 248 0.06 6.83 17.45
N LEU A 249 -1.19 6.60 17.84
CA LEU A 249 -1.96 5.39 17.50
C LEU A 249 -2.13 5.18 16.00
N TYR A 250 -2.09 6.28 15.23
CA TYR A 250 -2.32 6.31 13.78
C TYR A 250 -1.03 6.49 12.97
N GLY A 251 0.11 6.65 13.66
CA GLY A 251 1.43 6.81 13.05
C GLY A 251 1.55 8.03 12.14
N CYS A 252 0.79 9.10 12.40
CA CYS A 252 0.73 10.27 11.54
C CYS A 252 1.61 11.45 12.00
N HIS A 253 2.45 11.24 13.01
CA HIS A 253 3.34 12.25 13.57
C HIS A 253 4.80 11.76 13.67
N GLY A 254 5.73 12.73 13.71
CA GLY A 254 7.14 12.52 13.98
C GLY A 254 7.78 11.39 13.18
N THR A 255 8.56 10.56 13.86
CA THR A 255 9.37 9.50 13.23
C THR A 255 8.54 8.40 12.57
N LEU A 256 7.29 8.16 13.02
CA LEU A 256 6.41 7.18 12.39
C LEU A 256 5.95 7.66 11.02
N ARG A 257 5.53 8.93 10.93
CA ARG A 257 5.17 9.56 9.67
C ARG A 257 6.35 9.63 8.71
N GLU A 258 7.51 10.08 9.18
CA GLU A 258 8.73 10.14 8.36
C GLU A 258 9.10 8.76 7.81
N LYS A 259 9.00 7.71 8.64
CA LYS A 259 9.22 6.32 8.22
C LYS A 259 8.22 5.88 7.16
N ARG A 260 6.93 6.20 7.32
CA ARG A 260 5.89 5.89 6.33
C ARG A 260 6.16 6.61 4.99
N GLU A 261 6.44 7.90 5.04
CA GLU A 261 6.76 8.71 3.85
C GLU A 261 8.01 8.19 3.11
N SER A 262 9.05 7.78 3.84
CA SER A 262 10.27 7.19 3.25
C SER A 262 10.04 5.85 2.55
N ARG A 263 8.94 5.15 2.86
CA ARG A 263 8.58 3.84 2.32
C ARG A 263 7.58 3.93 1.16
N ASN A 264 7.52 5.09 0.51
CA ASN A 264 6.81 5.27 -0.76
C ASN A 264 7.73 5.95 -1.80
N PRO A 265 8.88 5.34 -2.15
CA PRO A 265 9.83 5.93 -3.10
C PRO A 265 9.24 6.17 -4.49
N PHE A 266 8.19 5.43 -4.87
CA PHE A 266 7.52 5.54 -6.17
C PHE A 266 6.29 6.45 -6.18
N ARG A 267 5.95 7.07 -5.04
CA ARG A 267 4.80 7.99 -4.89
C ARG A 267 3.48 7.35 -5.33
N GLN A 268 3.26 6.09 -4.93
CA GLN A 268 2.00 5.39 -5.12
C GLN A 268 0.92 5.97 -4.20
N TYR A 269 -0.34 5.96 -4.65
CA TYR A 269 -1.50 6.38 -3.87
C TYR A 269 -2.57 5.30 -3.92
N HIS A 270 -3.22 5.03 -2.80
CA HIS A 270 -4.30 4.05 -2.71
C HIS A 270 -5.68 4.66 -3.04
N GLY A 271 -6.59 3.84 -3.55
CA GLY A 271 -7.99 4.22 -3.80
C GLY A 271 -8.94 4.08 -2.59
N TYR A 272 -8.44 3.68 -1.41
CA TYR A 272 -9.29 3.19 -0.32
C TYR A 272 -10.30 4.20 0.25
N GLU A 273 -10.04 5.50 0.18
CA GLU A 273 -11.03 6.51 0.59
C GLU A 273 -12.28 6.49 -0.29
N LYS A 274 -12.13 6.16 -1.57
CA LYS A 274 -13.23 6.01 -2.52
C LYS A 274 -13.88 4.63 -2.37
N SER A 275 -13.06 3.59 -2.28
CA SER A 275 -13.56 2.20 -2.27
C SER A 275 -14.18 1.75 -0.95
N CYS A 276 -13.76 2.37 0.15
CA CYS A 276 -14.22 2.13 1.52
C CYS A 276 -14.76 3.42 2.14
N SER A 277 -15.70 4.05 1.43
CA SER A 277 -16.33 5.33 1.78
C SER A 277 -16.84 5.39 3.23
N GLU A 278 -17.30 4.27 3.77
CA GLU A 278 -17.85 4.08 5.11
C GLU A 278 -16.80 4.33 6.20
N ILE A 279 -15.50 4.17 5.89
CA ILE A 279 -14.38 4.44 6.79
C ILE A 279 -13.39 5.47 6.22
N ALA A 280 -13.75 6.21 5.17
CA ALA A 280 -12.87 7.23 4.57
C ALA A 280 -12.38 8.28 5.59
N ARG A 281 -13.24 8.64 6.55
CA ARG A 281 -12.88 9.54 7.66
C ARG A 281 -11.86 8.93 8.64
N LEU A 282 -11.89 7.61 8.84
CA LEU A 282 -10.88 6.89 9.63
C LEU A 282 -9.54 6.82 8.87
N ILE A 283 -9.57 6.60 7.55
CA ILE A 283 -8.35 6.56 6.71
C ILE A 283 -7.60 7.90 6.79
N ARG A 284 -8.31 9.02 6.73
CA ARG A 284 -7.72 10.37 6.87
C ARG A 284 -7.49 10.82 8.31
N TYR A 285 -7.80 9.99 9.30
CA TYR A 285 -7.81 10.43 10.68
C TYR A 285 -6.39 10.63 11.21
N CYS A 286 -6.07 11.87 11.54
CA CYS A 286 -4.83 12.25 12.20
C CYS A 286 -5.13 13.29 13.29
N PRO A 287 -5.33 12.87 14.54
CA PRO A 287 -5.73 13.77 15.62
C PRO A 287 -4.55 14.59 16.14
N LYS A 288 -4.79 15.86 16.53
CA LYS A 288 -3.75 16.73 17.13
C LYS A 288 -3.12 16.11 18.38
N THR A 289 -3.95 15.47 19.20
CA THR A 289 -3.50 14.66 20.33
C THR A 289 -3.42 13.23 19.82
N ALA A 290 -2.19 12.76 19.59
CA ALA A 290 -1.91 11.60 18.73
C ALA A 290 -2.42 10.25 19.27
N ASP A 291 -2.83 10.18 20.54
CA ASP A 291 -3.47 9.02 21.17
C ASP A 291 -5.00 9.11 21.24
N THR A 292 -5.60 10.17 20.69
CA THR A 292 -7.05 10.35 20.70
C THR A 292 -7.73 9.41 19.73
N LEU A 293 -8.50 8.47 20.26
CA LEU A 293 -9.21 7.45 19.50
C LEU A 293 -10.27 8.05 18.56
N TYR A 294 -10.39 7.50 17.35
CA TYR A 294 -11.44 7.84 16.40
C TYR A 294 -12.84 7.54 16.97
N SER A 295 -13.71 8.55 17.03
CA SER A 295 -14.97 8.50 17.78
C SER A 295 -16.23 8.22 16.95
N LEU A 296 -16.20 8.41 15.63
CA LEU A 296 -17.38 8.19 14.79
C LEU A 296 -17.66 6.69 14.60
N PRO A 297 -18.92 6.26 14.39
CA PRO A 297 -19.25 4.84 14.24
C PRO A 297 -18.43 4.15 13.14
N LEU A 298 -17.99 2.92 13.41
CA LEU A 298 -17.32 2.04 12.44
C LEU A 298 -18.23 0.87 12.04
N PRO A 299 -18.07 0.31 10.82
CA PRO A 299 -18.91 -0.79 10.32
C PRO A 299 -18.92 -2.01 11.24
N TRP A 300 -17.81 -2.28 11.93
CA TRP A 300 -17.68 -3.42 12.85
C TRP A 300 -18.16 -3.15 14.28
N ASP A 301 -18.56 -1.93 14.63
CA ASP A 301 -19.15 -1.61 15.94
C ASP A 301 -20.51 -2.33 16.10
N LYS A 302 -21.25 -2.49 15.00
CA LYS A 302 -22.61 -3.07 15.00
C LYS A 302 -22.65 -4.59 14.86
N MET A 303 -21.53 -5.23 14.53
CA MET A 303 -21.45 -6.68 14.28
C MET A 303 -21.44 -7.53 15.57
N GLN A 304 -21.73 -6.94 16.73
CA GLN A 304 -21.81 -7.62 18.03
C GLN A 304 -23.16 -8.30 18.33
N LYS A 305 -24.09 -8.36 17.37
CA LYS A 305 -25.43 -8.94 17.58
C LYS A 305 -25.77 -9.99 16.52
N THR A 306 -25.21 -11.18 16.64
CA THR A 306 -25.80 -12.44 16.15
C THR A 306 -25.26 -13.58 16.98
#